data_AF-A0A1S2MDC9-F1
#
_entry.id   AF-A0A1S2MDC9-F1
#
_cell.length_a   1.000
_cell.length_b   1.000
_cell.length_c   1.000
_cell.angle_alpha   90.00
_cell.angle_beta   90.00
_cell.angle_gamma   90.00
#
_symmetry.space_group_name_H-M   'P 1'
#
loop_
_entity.id
_entity.type
_entity.pdbx_description
1 polymer ?
#
loop_
_entity_poly.entity_id
_entity_poly.type
_entity_poly.pdbx_seq_one_letter_code
_entity_poly.pdbx_strand_id
1 'polypeptide(L)'
;MNQNKSYLIGSMLILSGTILLGFMHLAMATYIPNMTGWGSPPGKFATVLNGIMGWFPYILSIVQIGTGALLVWNSIFNHKQS
;
A
#
# COMPACT_ATOMS: atom_id res chain seq x y z
N MET A 1 16.05 -1.56 20.50
CA MET A 1 14.68 -1.01 20.38
C MET A 1 13.75 -1.94 21.13
N ASN A 2 12.91 -1.44 22.05
CA ASN A 2 11.99 -2.30 22.81
C ASN A 2 11.12 -3.10 21.83
N GLN A 3 11.14 -4.43 21.88
CA GLN A 3 10.48 -5.33 20.93
C GLN A 3 8.99 -4.98 20.76
N ASN A 4 8.34 -4.56 21.86
CA ASN A 4 6.94 -4.12 21.84
C ASN A 4 6.73 -2.85 20.99
N LYS A 5 7.71 -1.94 20.98
CA LYS A 5 7.65 -0.72 20.16
C LYS A 5 7.84 -1.04 18.68
N SER A 6 8.77 -1.94 18.33
CA SER A 6 9.00 -2.37 16.94
C SER A 6 7.77 -3.05 16.34
N TYR A 7 7.15 -3.94 17.11
CA TYR A 7 5.92 -4.62 16.72
C TYR A 7 4.76 -3.64 16.52
N LEU A 8 4.55 -2.72 17.47
CA LEU A 8 3.48 -1.71 17.36
C LEU A 8 3.68 -0.78 16.15
N ILE A 9 4.89 -0.28 15.93
CA ILE A 9 5.20 0.59 14.79
C ILE A 9 5.02 -0.17 13.47
N GLY A 10 5.51 -1.40 13.37
CA GLY A 10 5.33 -2.24 12.19
C GLY A 10 3.86 -2.53 11.90
N SER A 11 3.07 -2.84 12.92
CA SER A 11 1.63 -3.09 12.80
C SER A 11 0.87 -1.85 12.32
N MET A 12 1.18 -0.68 12.87
CA MET A 12 0.57 0.60 12.47
C MET A 12 0.93 0.95 11.01
N LEU A 13 2.18 0.69 10.59
CA LEU A 13 2.61 0.90 9.21
C LEU A 13 1.85 0.00 8.23
N ILE A 14 1.69 -1.29 8.55
CA ILE A 14 0.91 -2.21 7.71
C ILE A 14 -0.55 -1.76 7.60
N LEU A 15 -1.16 -1.38 8.74
CA LEU A 15 -2.56 -0.96 8.77
C LEU A 15 -2.77 0.33 7.96
N SER A 16 -1.91 1.34 8.16
CA SER A 16 -1.98 2.59 7.41
C SER A 16 -1.71 2.39 5.91
N GLY A 17 -0.73 1.55 5.55
CA GLY A 17 -0.46 1.21 4.15
C GLY A 17 -1.62 0.46 3.49
N THR A 18 -2.28 -0.45 4.22
CA THR A 18 -3.47 -1.18 3.73
C THR A 18 -4.65 -0.24 3.48
N ILE A 19 -4.90 0.69 4.40
CA ILE A 19 -5.94 1.72 4.23
C ILE A 19 -5.65 2.59 3.01
N LEU A 20 -4.39 3.03 2.85
CA LEU A 20 -3.99 3.85 1.71
C LEU A 20 -4.16 3.11 0.38
N LEU A 21 -3.76 1.83 0.32
CA LEU A 21 -3.97 0.98 -0.85
C LEU A 21 -5.46 0.77 -1.14
N GLY A 22 -6.28 0.62 -0.10
CA GLY A 22 -7.74 0.51 -0.20
C GLY A 22 -8.38 1.77 -0.78
N PHE A 23 -7.97 2.95 -0.31
CA PHE A 23 -8.43 4.22 -0.89
C PHE A 23 -8.02 4.37 -2.35
N MET A 24 -6.84 3.90 -2.74
CA MET A 24 -6.44 3.88 -4.14
C MET A 24 -7.37 2.99 -4.97
N HIS A 25 -7.71 1.80 -4.50
CA HIS A 25 -8.67 0.92 -5.19
C HIS A 25 -10.07 1.53 -5.28
N LEU A 26 -10.51 2.22 -4.22
CA LEU A 26 -11.77 2.94 -4.23
C LEU A 26 -11.76 4.09 -5.26
N ALA A 27 -10.70 4.90 -5.28
CA ALA A 27 -10.53 5.98 -6.25
C ALA A 27 -10.47 5.46 -7.69
N MET A 28 -9.83 4.31 -7.91
CA MET A 28 -9.84 3.66 -9.23
C MET A 28 -11.26 3.22 -9.61
N ALA A 29 -12.01 2.60 -8.69
CA ALA A 29 -13.38 2.16 -8.93
C ALA A 29 -14.33 3.31 -9.26
N THR A 30 -14.17 4.48 -8.63
CA THR A 30 -14.98 5.67 -8.91
C THR A 30 -14.57 6.40 -10.18
N TYR A 31 -13.31 6.29 -10.58
CA TYR A 31 -12.80 6.95 -11.80
C TYR A 31 -13.05 6.13 -13.07
N ILE A 32 -13.09 4.80 -12.98
CA ILE A 32 -13.33 3.88 -14.12
C ILE A 32 -14.60 4.21 -14.94
N PRO A 33 -15.77 4.49 -14.34
CA PRO A 33 -16.99 4.83 -15.07
C PRO A 33 -16.89 6.10 -15.92
N ASN A 34 -15.98 7.02 -15.55
CA ASN A 34 -15.78 8.29 -16.25
C ASN A 34 -14.80 8.18 -17.44
N MET A 35 -14.19 7.01 -17.67
CA MET A 35 -13.31 6.79 -18.80
C MET A 35 -14.05 6.23 -20.01
N THR A 36 -13.93 6.93 -21.14
CA THR A 36 -14.44 6.48 -22.44
C THR A 36 -13.46 5.52 -23.10
N GLY A 37 -13.95 4.35 -23.53
CA GLY A 37 -13.15 3.35 -24.26
C GLY A 37 -12.42 2.35 -23.34
N TRP A 38 -12.59 1.06 -23.62
CA TRP A 38 -11.90 -0.02 -22.90
C TRP A 38 -10.63 -0.55 -23.58
N GLY A 39 -10.36 -0.14 -24.83
CA GLY A 39 -9.46 -0.88 -25.73
C GLY A 39 -8.20 -0.17 -26.23
N SER A 40 -7.92 1.09 -25.87
CA SER A 40 -6.73 1.80 -26.35
C SER A 40 -5.55 1.61 -25.39
N PRO A 41 -4.39 1.08 -25.85
CA PRO A 41 -3.15 1.13 -25.07
C PRO A 41 -2.83 2.59 -24.70
N PRO A 42 -2.33 2.90 -23.49
CA PRO A 42 -1.81 2.02 -22.43
C PRO A 42 -2.92 1.44 -21.53
N GLY A 43 -2.69 0.26 -20.95
CA GLY A 43 -3.68 -0.48 -20.18
C GLY A 43 -4.37 0.36 -19.08
N LYS A 44 -5.66 0.09 -18.86
CA LYS A 44 -6.56 0.88 -18.00
C LYS A 44 -5.97 1.28 -16.66
N PHE A 45 -5.30 0.37 -15.98
CA PHE A 45 -4.74 0.60 -14.66
C PHE A 45 -3.74 1.77 -14.64
N ALA A 46 -2.83 1.82 -15.61
CA ALA A 46 -1.85 2.91 -15.73
C ALA A 46 -2.54 4.23 -16.12
N THR A 47 -3.56 4.18 -16.97
CA THR A 47 -4.35 5.36 -17.36
C THR A 47 -5.12 5.94 -16.17
N VAL A 48 -5.76 5.08 -15.38
CA VAL A 48 -6.45 5.47 -14.14
C VAL A 48 -5.46 6.10 -13.17
N LEU A 49 -4.33 5.43 -12.90
CA LEU A 49 -3.32 5.90 -11.97
C LEU A 49 -2.67 7.22 -12.41
N ASN A 50 -2.45 7.42 -13.70
CA ASN A 50 -2.01 8.73 -14.20
C ASN A 50 -3.10 9.78 -14.05
N GLY A 51 -4.36 9.44 -14.36
CA GLY A 51 -5.50 10.37 -14.28
C GLY A 51 -5.81 10.86 -12.86
N ILE A 52 -5.64 10.01 -11.85
CA ILE A 52 -5.86 10.38 -10.43
C ILE A 52 -4.56 10.78 -9.71
N MET A 53 -3.44 10.91 -10.44
CA MET A 53 -2.09 11.11 -9.88
C MET A 53 -1.76 10.08 -8.78
N GLY A 54 -2.29 8.87 -8.94
CA GLY A 54 -2.34 7.78 -7.98
C GLY A 54 -1.03 6.99 -7.86
N TRP A 55 -0.08 7.21 -8.76
CA TRP A 55 1.20 6.50 -8.74
C TRP A 55 1.96 6.70 -7.43
N PHE A 56 2.03 7.94 -6.94
CA PHE A 56 2.71 8.25 -5.70
C PHE A 56 2.07 7.54 -4.48
N PRO A 57 0.77 7.73 -4.17
CA PRO A 57 0.14 7.06 -3.04
C PRO A 57 0.11 5.53 -3.19
N TYR A 58 0.02 5.00 -4.42
CA TYR A 58 0.06 3.55 -4.66
C TYR A 58 1.42 2.95 -4.32
N ILE A 59 2.51 3.53 -4.84
CA ILE A 59 3.88 3.07 -4.53
C ILE A 59 4.17 3.22 -3.03
N LEU A 60 3.78 4.37 -2.44
CA LEU A 60 3.96 4.63 -1.02
C LEU A 60 3.27 3.56 -0.16
N SER A 61 2.04 3.18 -0.50
CA SER A 61 1.29 2.14 0.22
C SER A 61 2.01 0.79 0.23
N ILE A 62 2.58 0.37 -0.91
CA ILE A 62 3.33 -0.88 -1.05
C ILE A 62 4.61 -0.83 -0.20
N VAL A 63 5.35 0.28 -0.27
CA VAL A 63 6.58 0.48 0.52
C VAL A 63 6.25 0.45 2.02
N GLN A 64 5.16 1.07 2.42
CA GLN A 64 4.73 1.14 3.82
C GLN A 64 4.35 -0.25 4.36
N ILE A 65 3.59 -1.02 3.57
CA ILE A 65 3.25 -2.41 3.90
C ILE A 65 4.52 -3.27 3.97
N GLY A 66 5.41 -3.17 2.98
CA GLY A 66 6.65 -3.96 2.93
C GLY A 66 7.58 -3.65 4.12
N THR A 67 7.77 -2.37 4.42
CA THR A 67 8.59 -1.94 5.57
C THR A 67 7.95 -2.38 6.90
N GLY A 68 6.64 -2.22 7.05
CA GLY A 68 5.92 -2.68 8.23
C GLY A 68 6.01 -4.19 8.43
N ALA A 69 5.87 -4.98 7.36
CA ALA A 69 6.00 -6.43 7.38
C ALA A 69 7.42 -6.87 7.79
N LEU A 70 8.45 -6.23 7.24
CA LEU A 70 9.84 -6.49 7.62
C LEU A 70 10.10 -6.16 9.10
N LEU A 71 9.53 -5.07 9.62
CA LEU A 71 9.67 -4.70 11.03
C LEU A 71 8.99 -5.70 11.96
N VAL A 72 7.76 -6.13 11.64
CA VAL A 72 7.05 -7.15 12.40
C VAL A 72 7.80 -8.48 12.36
N TRP A 73 8.27 -8.89 11.17
CA TRP A 73 9.06 -10.11 11.00
C TRP A 73 10.31 -10.10 11.87
N ASN A 74 11.13 -9.05 11.77
CA ASN A 74 12.33 -8.91 12.57
C ASN A 74 12.03 -8.88 14.08
N SER A 75 10.92 -8.26 14.50
CA SER A 75 10.51 -8.25 15.90
C SER A 75 10.17 -9.65 16.42
N ILE A 76 9.50 -10.48 15.61
CA ILE A 76 9.12 -11.84 15.99
C ILE A 76 10.35 -12.76 16.04
N PHE A 77 11.21 -12.70 15.01
CA PHE A 77 12.42 -13.54 14.95
C PHE A 77 13.40 -13.24 16.08
N ASN A 78 13.61 -11.96 16.41
CA ASN A 78 14.50 -11.58 17.51
C ASN A 78 13.95 -11.92 18.89
N HIS A 79 12.62 -11.97 19.06
CA HIS A 79 12.01 -12.45 20.30
C HIS A 79 12.15 -13.97 20.46
N LYS A 80 12.23 -14.72 19.36
CA LYS A 80 12.31 -16.19 19.40
C LYS A 80 13.71 -16.73 19.77
N GLN A 81 14.73 -15.87 19.85
CA GLN A 81 16.13 -16.24 20.12
C GLN A 81 16.61 -15.95 21.55
N SER A 82 15.79 -15.37 22.44
CA SER A 82 16.11 -15.22 23.88
C SER A 82 15.27 -16.15 24.74
#